data_AF-A0A7Y4S275-F1
#
_entry.id   AF-A0A7Y4S275-F1
#
_cell.length_a   1.000
_cell.length_b   1.000
_cell.length_c   1.000
_cell.angle_alpha   90.00
_cell.angle_beta   90.00
_cell.angle_gamma   90.00
#
_symmetry.space_group_name_H-M   'P 1'
#
loop_
_entity.id
_entity.type
_entity.pdbx_description
1 polymer ?
#
loop_
_entity_poly.entity_id
_entity_poly.type
_entity_poly.pdbx_seq_one_letter_code
_entity_poly.pdbx_strand_id
1 'polypeptide(L)' 'MSLVKTKVSLETEAEVLQAVAKAIALVQQQTGYGSIEVTVHEGRVTQIERREKVRFEHKVSTTKN' A
#
# COMPACT_ATOMS: atom_id res chain seq x y z
N MET A 1 -6.51 -24.57 -25.64
CA MET A 1 -7.27 -23.84 -24.59
C MET A 1 -6.62 -23.86 -23.19
N SER A 2 -5.78 -24.84 -22.81
CA SER A 2 -5.21 -24.95 -21.45
C SER A 2 -4.01 -24.00 -21.16
N LEU A 3 -3.14 -23.77 -22.14
CA LEU A 3 -1.93 -22.95 -21.96
C LEU A 3 -2.19 -21.46 -21.75
N VAL A 4 -3.30 -20.94 -22.29
CA VAL A 4 -3.69 -19.53 -22.13
C VAL A 4 -4.13 -19.24 -20.70
N LYS A 5 -4.91 -20.14 -20.07
CA LYS A 5 -5.33 -19.98 -18.67
C LYS A 5 -4.16 -19.92 -17.70
N THR A 6 -3.11 -20.71 -17.95
CA THR A 6 -1.92 -20.76 -17.09
C THR A 6 -1.05 -19.52 -17.22
N LYS A 7 -0.89 -18.97 -18.43
CA LYS A 7 -0.17 -17.69 -18.60
C LYS A 7 -0.92 -16.52 -17.95
N VAL A 8 -2.22 -16.44 -18.18
CA VAL A 8 -3.06 -15.38 -17.59
C VAL A 8 -3.02 -15.42 -16.06
N SER A 9 -3.02 -16.60 -15.43
CA SER A 9 -2.91 -16.71 -13.97
C SER A 9 -1.55 -16.26 -13.43
N LEU A 10 -0.46 -16.55 -14.15
CA LEU A 10 0.90 -16.14 -13.73
C LEU A 10 1.14 -14.63 -13.91
N GLU A 11 0.62 -14.05 -15.00
CA GLU A 11 0.65 -12.60 -15.23
C GLU A 11 -0.13 -11.86 -14.13
N THR A 12 -1.30 -12.39 -13.78
CA THR A 12 -2.15 -11.85 -12.72
C THR A 12 -1.46 -11.92 -11.34
N GLU A 13 -0.77 -13.01 -11.04
CA GLU A 13 0.01 -13.16 -9.80
C GLU A 13 1.18 -12.15 -9.74
N ALA A 14 1.91 -12.00 -10.84
CA ALA A 14 3.02 -11.05 -10.93
C ALA A 14 2.55 -9.60 -10.72
N GLU A 15 1.37 -9.24 -11.25
CA GLU A 15 0.77 -7.92 -11.03
C GLU A 15 0.42 -7.66 -9.56
N VAL A 16 -0.16 -8.64 -8.87
CA VAL A 16 -0.46 -8.54 -7.43
C VAL A 16 0.83 -8.38 -6.63
N LEU A 17 1.83 -9.21 -6.87
CA LEU A 17 3.12 -9.14 -6.17
C LEU A 17 3.79 -7.77 -6.40
N GLN A 18 3.72 -7.25 -7.63
CA GLN A 18 4.26 -5.94 -7.94
C GLN A 18 3.53 -4.82 -7.19
N ALA A 19 2.20 -4.88 -7.10
CA ALA A 19 1.41 -3.89 -6.37
C ALA A 19 1.75 -3.90 -4.87
N VAL A 20 1.86 -5.08 -4.27
CA VAL A 20 2.26 -5.25 -2.86
C VAL A 20 3.68 -4.74 -2.62
N ALA A 21 4.63 -5.08 -3.50
CA ALA A 21 6.02 -4.60 -3.38
C ALA A 21 6.11 -3.06 -3.45
N LYS A 22 5.33 -2.43 -4.34
CA LYS A 22 5.24 -0.96 -4.42
C LYS A 22 4.65 -0.36 -3.14
N ALA A 23 3.59 -0.96 -2.57
CA ALA A 23 3.01 -0.49 -1.31
C ALA A 23 4.04 -0.54 -0.17
N ILE A 24 4.80 -1.63 -0.05
CA ILE A 24 5.87 -1.76 0.94
C ILE A 24 6.94 -0.68 0.75
N ALA A 25 7.38 -0.46 -0.50
CA ALA A 25 8.40 0.55 -0.80
C ALA A 25 7.95 1.97 -0.39
N LEU A 26 6.69 2.33 -0.63
CA LEU A 26 6.14 3.63 -0.21
C LEU A 26 6.15 3.80 1.31
N VAL A 27 5.79 2.76 2.06
CA VAL A 27 5.84 2.79 3.54
C VAL A 27 7.29 2.95 4.02
N GLN A 28 8.23 2.21 3.43
CA GLN A 28 9.66 2.28 3.79
C GLN A 28 10.29 3.64 3.49
N GLN A 29 9.88 4.28 2.40
CA GLN A 29 10.36 5.60 1.99
C GLN A 29 9.77 6.76 2.83
N GLN A 30 8.99 6.46 3.86
CA GLN A 30 8.40 7.45 4.77
C GLN A 30 7.64 8.56 4.02
N THR A 31 6.89 8.21 2.98
CA THR A 31 6.16 9.17 2.13
C THR A 31 5.02 9.92 2.84
N GLY A 32 4.93 9.85 4.17
CA GLY A 32 3.84 10.40 4.99
C GLY A 32 2.67 9.43 5.24
N TYR A 33 2.58 8.34 4.48
CA TYR A 33 1.55 7.34 4.70
C TYR A 33 1.82 6.53 5.97
N GLY A 34 0.87 6.55 6.90
CA GLY A 34 0.91 5.76 8.12
C GLY A 34 0.44 4.32 7.91
N SER A 35 -0.38 4.07 6.89
CA SER A 35 -0.75 2.72 6.47
C SER A 35 -1.13 2.69 4.98
N ILE A 36 -0.88 1.56 4.33
CA ILE A 36 -1.35 1.26 2.98
C ILE A 36 -2.08 -0.09 3.04
N GLU A 37 -3.29 -0.15 2.50
CA GLU A 37 -4.12 -1.36 2.45
C GLU A 37 -4.34 -1.74 0.98
N VAL A 38 -4.02 -3.00 0.62
CA VAL A 38 -4.18 -3.53 -0.74
C VAL A 38 -5.21 -4.64 -0.67
N THR A 39 -6.35 -4.45 -1.35
CA THR A 39 -7.42 -5.45 -1.40
C THR A 39 -7.29 -6.26 -2.68
N VAL A 40 -7.28 -7.59 -2.54
CA VAL A 40 -7.17 -8.53 -3.64
C VAL A 40 -8.42 -9.41 -3.68
N HIS A 41 -9.13 -9.42 -4.79
CA HIS A 41 -10.24 -10.33 -5.06
C HIS A 41 -10.01 -11.06 -6.38
N GLU A 42 -10.32 -12.36 -6.39
CA GLU A 42 -10.19 -13.21 -7.59
C GLU A 42 -8.80 -13.15 -8.24
N GLY A 43 -7.76 -13.04 -7.41
CA GLY A 43 -6.37 -12.94 -7.85
C GLY A 43 -5.96 -11.56 -8.39
N ARG A 44 -6.85 -10.55 -8.36
CA ARG A 44 -6.55 -9.21 -8.86
C ARG A 44 -6.61 -8.17 -7.76
N VAL A 45 -5.76 -7.17 -7.85
CA VAL A 45 -5.87 -5.99 -6.99
C VAL A 45 -7.10 -5.21 -7.41
N THR A 46 -8.06 -5.06 -6.50
CA THR A 46 -9.29 -4.32 -6.75
C THR A 46 -9.27 -2.94 -6.10
N GLN A 47 -8.47 -2.76 -5.04
CA GLN A 47 -8.43 -1.51 -4.29
C GLN A 47 -7.08 -1.30 -3.63
N ILE A 48 -6.65 -0.05 -3.57
CA ILE A 48 -5.49 0.39 -2.80
C ILE A 48 -5.89 1.64 -2.01
N GLU A 49 -5.95 1.53 -0.68
CA GLU A 49 -6.14 2.67 0.22
C GLU A 49 -4.80 3.12 0.81
N ARG A 50 -4.62 4.44 0.94
CA ARG A 50 -3.46 5.05 1.59
C ARG A 50 -3.97 5.99 2.67
N ARG A 51 -3.57 5.75 3.92
CA ARG A 51 -3.93 6.61 5.04
C ARG A 51 -2.69 7.33 5.53
N GLU A 52 -2.77 8.66 5.55
CA GLU A 52 -1.71 9.50 6.08
C GLU A 52 -1.75 9.54 7.60
N LYS A 53 -0.58 9.56 8.26
CA LYS A 53 -0.50 9.75 9.71
C LYS A 53 0.18 11.08 10.02
N VAL A 54 -0.63 12.12 10.14
CA VAL A 54 -0.18 13.43 10.60
C VAL A 54 -0.05 13.41 12.12
N ARG A 55 1.16 13.64 12.64
CA ARG A 55 1.38 13.85 14.08
C ARG A 55 1.35 15.35 14.36
N PHE A 56 0.36 15.81 15.12
CA PHE A 56 0.32 17.19 15.60
C PHE A 56 1.16 17.28 16.88
N GLU A 57 2.31 17.94 16.79
CA GLU A 57 3.12 18.28 17.97
C GLU A 57 2.35 19.32 18.79
N HIS A 58 1.91 18.95 20.00
CA HIS A 58 1.34 19.92 20.93
C HIS A 58 2.50 20.77 21.47
N LYS A 59 2.75 21.94 20.87
CA LYS A 59 3.64 22.92 21.47
C LYS A 59 3.03 23.34 22.81
N VAL A 60 3.49 22.71 23.89
CA VAL A 60 3.21 23.18 25.24
C VAL A 60 3.89 24.54 25.34
N SER A 61 3.12 25.62 25.20
CA SER A 61 3.61 26.96 25.47
C SER A 61 3.91 27.04 26.96
N THR A 62 5.15 26.78 27.34
CA THR A 62 5.65 27.13 28.67
C THR A 62 5.76 28.64 28.74
N THR A 63 4.64 29.30 29.03
CA THR A 63 4.62 30.66 29.55
C THR A 63 5.19 30.60 30.95
N LYS A 64 6.48 30.93 31.10
CA LYS A 64 7.07 31.21 32.41
C LYS A 64 6.56 32.58 32.89
N ASN A 65 5.91 32.59 34.06
CA ASN A 65 5.70 33.79 34.87
C ASN A 65 6.99 34.21 35.56
#